data_AF-A0A091CBX4-F1
#
_entry.id   AF-A0A091CBX4-F1
#
_cell.length_a   1.000
_cell.length_b   1.000
_cell.length_c   1.000
_cell.angle_alpha   90.00
_cell.angle_beta   90.00
_cell.angle_gamma   90.00
#
_symmetry.space_group_name_H-M   'P 1'
#
loop_
_entity.id
_entity.type
_entity.pdbx_description
1 polymer ?
#
loop_
_entity_poly.entity_id
_entity_poly.type
_entity_poly.pdbx_seq_one_letter_code
_entity_poly.pdbx_strand_id
1 'polypeptide(L)' 'MVEAKGAIALLGGKFIEDREVYLPNTQDQRHVLVIAKKKETPKKYPRKPGLPNKKPIK' A
#
# COMPACT_ATOMS: atom_id res chain seq x y z
N MET A 1 7.55 7.92 -1.25
CA MET A 1 8.10 6.56 -1.10
C MET A 1 8.61 6.25 0.32
N VAL A 2 9.37 7.15 0.98
CA VAL A 2 9.98 6.87 2.30
C VAL A 2 8.94 6.59 3.38
N GLU A 3 7.90 7.43 3.48
CA GLU A 3 6.80 7.22 4.41
C GLU A 3 6.13 5.87 4.12
N ALA A 4 5.50 5.70 2.95
CA ALA A 4 4.76 4.47 2.59
C ALA A 4 5.50 3.14 2.84
N LYS A 5 6.83 3.08 2.68
CA LYS A 5 7.63 1.88 3.02
C LYS A 5 7.50 1.50 4.49
N GLY A 6 7.47 2.49 5.38
CA GLY A 6 7.24 2.33 6.82
C GLY A 6 5.85 1.77 7.12
N ALA A 7 4.79 2.37 6.58
CA ALA A 7 3.43 1.85 6.74
C ALA A 7 3.27 0.42 6.19
N ILE A 8 3.84 0.12 5.03
CA ILE A 8 3.80 -1.22 4.42
C ILE A 8 4.48 -2.24 5.36
N ALA A 9 5.67 -1.93 5.87
CA ALA A 9 6.39 -2.80 6.79
C ALA A 9 5.64 -2.98 8.13
N LEU A 10 5.05 -1.91 8.67
CA LEU A 10 4.26 -1.92 9.90
C LEU A 10 3.02 -2.83 9.79
N LEU A 11 2.40 -2.86 8.62
CA LEU A 11 1.32 -3.78 8.28
C LEU A 11 1.82 -5.16 7.87
N GLY A 12 3.11 -5.49 8.03
CA GLY A 12 3.69 -6.80 7.70
C GLY A 12 3.83 -7.08 6.21
N GLY A 13 3.70 -6.06 5.36
CA GLY A 13 3.92 -6.13 3.93
C GLY A 13 5.37 -5.81 3.54
N LYS A 14 5.74 -6.19 2.32
CA LYS A 14 6.97 -5.77 1.64
C LYS A 14 6.61 -5.31 0.24
N PHE A 15 7.00 -4.09 -0.12
CA PHE A 15 6.89 -3.60 -1.48
C PHE A 15 7.79 -4.43 -2.40
N ILE A 16 7.23 -4.93 -3.50
CA ILE A 16 7.94 -5.77 -4.47
C ILE A 16 8.31 -4.93 -5.69
N GLU A 17 7.32 -4.33 -6.33
CA GLU A 17 7.50 -3.58 -7.57
C GLU A 17 6.34 -2.63 -7.85
N ASP A 18 6.60 -1.65 -8.70
CA ASP A 18 5.63 -0.75 -9.31
C ASP A 18 5.64 -1.01 -10.81
N ARG A 19 4.53 -1.50 -11.34
CA ARG A 19 4.38 -1.77 -12.77
C ARG A 19 3.54 -0.67 -13.39
N GLU A 20 4.17 0.11 -14.25
CA GLU A 20 3.48 1.06 -15.12
C GLU A 20 2.75 0.30 -16.23
N VAL A 21 1.46 0.56 -16.39
CA VAL A 21 0.60 -0.08 -17.40
C VAL A 21 -0.24 0.98 -18.10
N TYR A 22 -0.42 0.80 -19.40
CA TYR A 22 -1.28 1.67 -20.21
C TYR A 22 -2.60 0.95 -20.48
N LEU A 23 -3.72 1.64 -20.24
CA LEU A 23 -5.03 1.06 -20.52
C LEU A 23 -5.23 0.90 -22.04
N PRO A 24 -5.66 -0.29 -22.51
CA PRO A 24 -5.64 -0.62 -23.94
C PRO A 24 -6.54 0.27 -24.81
N ASN A 25 -7.60 0.86 -24.25
CA ASN A 25 -8.58 1.64 -25.00
C ASN A 25 -8.43 3.16 -24.86
N THR A 26 -7.82 3.63 -23.78
CA THR A 26 -7.71 5.07 -23.47
C THR A 26 -6.28 5.57 -23.46
N GLN A 27 -5.28 4.66 -23.49
CA GLN A 27 -3.86 4.96 -23.31
C GLN A 27 -3.55 5.69 -21.98
N ASP A 28 -4.47 5.64 -21.01
CA ASP A 28 -4.23 6.22 -19.70
C ASP A 28 -3.13 5.45 -18.98
N GLN A 29 -2.16 6.19 -18.42
CA GLN A 29 -1.12 5.63 -17.57
C GLN A 29 -1.71 5.23 -16.20
N ARG A 30 -1.46 3.99 -15.78
CA ARG A 30 -1.82 3.45 -14.48
C ARG A 30 -0.61 2.77 -13.84
N HIS A 31 -0.63 2.67 -12.53
CA HIS A 31 0.41 2.01 -11.75
C HIS A 31 -0.20 0.84 -10.96
N VAL A 32 0.41 -0.34 -11.09
CA VAL A 32 0.08 -1.53 -10.32
C VAL A 32 1.19 -1.75 -9.30
N LEU A 33 0.89 -1.43 -8.04
CA LEU A 33 1.81 -1.63 -6.93
C LEU A 33 1.65 -3.03 -6.35
N VAL A 34 2.71 -3.84 -6.39
CA VAL A 34 2.71 -5.19 -5.83
C VAL A 34 3.29 -5.17 -4.43
N ILE A 35 2.48 -5.55 -3.43
CA ILE A 35 2.88 -5.63 -2.03
C ILE A 35 2.67 -7.06 -1.54
N ALA A 36 3.77 -7.75 -1.21
CA ALA A 36 3.71 -9.11 -0.69
C ALA A 36 3.53 -9.10 0.83
N LYS A 37 2.62 -9.95 1.33
CA LYS A 37 2.46 -10.18 2.76
C LYS A 37 3.58 -11.10 3.27
N LYS A 38 4.46 -10.58 4.13
CA LYS A 38 5.63 -11.32 4.66
C LYS A 38 5.50 -11.68 6.14
N LYS A 39 4.70 -10.94 6.89
CA LYS A 39 4.44 -11.16 8.32
C LYS A 39 2.97 -10.92 8.61
N GLU A 40 2.46 -11.50 9.70
CA GLU A 40 1.11 -11.21 10.20
C GLU A 40 0.92 -9.71 10.47
N THR A 41 -0.29 -9.21 10.28
CA THR A 41 -0.61 -7.82 10.63
C THR A 41 -0.72 -7.74 12.16
N PRO A 42 -0.07 -6.76 12.82
CA PRO A 42 -0.24 -6.59 14.26
C PRO A 42 -1.72 -6.35 14.63
N LYS A 43 -2.18 -6.94 15.74
CA LYS A 43 -3.59 -6.86 16.20
C LYS A 43 -4.13 -5.43 16.41
N LYS A 44 -3.25 -4.44 16.53
CA LYS A 44 -3.61 -3.00 16.62
C LYS A 44 -4.18 -2.45 15.31
N TYR A 45 -4.09 -3.20 14.21
CA TYR A 45 -4.63 -2.86 12.90
C TYR A 45 -5.71 -3.87 12.46
N PRO A 46 -6.75 -3.41 11.74
CA PRO A 46 -7.00 -2.04 11.33
C PRO A 46 -7.37 -1.13 12.53
N ARG A 47 -7.09 0.16 12.40
CA ARG A 47 -7.49 1.16 13.42
C ARG A 47 -9.00 1.41 13.33
N LYS A 48 -9.54 2.11 14.34
CA LYS A 48 -10.97 2.51 14.37
C LYS A 48 -11.42 3.12 13.03
N PRO A 49 -12.66 2.85 12.59
CA PRO A 49 -13.21 3.39 11.36
C PRO A 49 -13.00 4.91 11.24
N GLY A 50 -12.68 5.38 10.03
CA GLY A 50 -12.39 6.78 9.75
C GLY A 50 -11.00 7.27 10.17
N LEU A 51 -10.31 6.62 11.11
CA LEU A 51 -8.94 6.98 11.51
C LEU A 51 -7.88 6.71 10.43
N PRO A 52 -7.98 5.64 9.61
CA PRO A 52 -7.09 5.45 8.45
C PRO A 52 -7.07 6.65 7.50
N ASN A 53 -8.24 7.24 7.22
CA ASN A 53 -8.36 8.40 6.33
C ASN A 53 -7.94 9.71 7.04
N LYS A 54 -8.38 9.93 8.29
CA LYS A 54 -8.10 11.17 9.04
C LYS A 54 -6.66 11.29 9.52
N LYS A 55 -6.01 10.18 9.87
CA LYS A 55 -4.62 10.14 10.36
C LYS A 55 -3.88 8.98 9.71
N PRO A 56 -3.52 9.05 8.43
CA PRO A 56 -2.82 7.95 7.75
C PRO A 56 -1.59 7.48 8.54
N ILE A 57 -1.34 6.18 8.51
CA ILE A 57 -0.02 5.69 8.94
C ILE A 57 0.94 6.02 7.82
N LYS A 58 1.99 6.75 8.18
CA LYS A 58 3.06 7.16 7.26
C LYS A 58 3.99 5.98 7.08
#